data_AF-A0A950JI66-F1
#
_entry.id   AF-A0A950JI66-F1
#
_cell.length_a   1.000
_cell.length_b   1.000
_cell.length_c   1.000
_cell.angle_alpha   90.00
_cell.angle_beta   90.00
_cell.angle_gamma   90.00
#
_symmetry.space_group_name_H-M   'P 1'
#
loop_
_entity.id
_entity.type
_entity.pdbx_description
1 polymer ?
#
loop_
_entity_poly.entity_id
_entity_poly.type
_entity_poly.pdbx_seq_one_letter_code
_entity_poly.pdbx_strand_id
1 'polypeptide(L)'
;MALSRMFLPAGAAVVAGAIVWWWTTFGDVIAYGYLSWAEAGRCLVNDSDICALSKMLCLGAHPRSLAAYWTSAFWLGLGIVSIGLVAVQTHSEAR
;
A
#
# COMPACT_ATOMS: atom_id res chain seq x y z
N MET A 1 -2.38 20.79 -18.69
CA MET A 1 -3.78 20.41 -18.37
C MET A 1 -4.04 18.90 -18.40
N ALA A 2 -3.51 18.12 -19.35
CA ALA A 2 -3.75 16.66 -19.38
C ALA A 2 -2.89 15.86 -18.38
N LEU A 3 -1.63 16.28 -18.20
CA LEU A 3 -0.66 15.55 -17.39
C LEU A 3 -1.07 15.47 -15.91
N SER A 4 -1.42 16.60 -15.27
CA SER A 4 -1.84 16.66 -13.87
C SER A 4 -3.13 15.88 -13.55
N ARG A 5 -4.04 15.72 -14.52
CA ARG A 5 -5.27 14.93 -14.36
C ARG A 5 -5.01 13.42 -14.30
N MET A 6 -3.86 12.95 -14.76
CA MET A 6 -3.51 11.53 -14.74
C MET A 6 -2.84 11.11 -13.43
N PHE A 7 -2.13 12.03 -12.74
CA PHE A 7 -1.44 11.72 -11.49
C PHE A 7 -2.40 11.32 -10.38
N LEU A 8 -3.54 11.99 -10.24
CA LEU A 8 -4.51 11.67 -9.19
C LEU A 8 -5.09 10.24 -9.32
N PRO A 9 -5.71 9.85 -10.45
CA PRO A 9 -6.23 8.50 -10.61
C PRO A 9 -5.12 7.44 -10.65
N ALA A 10 -3.95 7.74 -11.23
CA ALA A 10 -2.82 6.81 -11.23
C ALA A 10 -2.30 6.55 -9.81
N GLY A 11 -2.09 7.59 -9.01
CA GLY A 11 -1.70 7.46 -7.62
C GLY A 11 -2.74 6.69 -6.81
N ALA A 12 -4.03 7.00 -7.00
CA ALA A 12 -5.11 6.29 -6.31
C ALA A 12 -5.15 4.81 -6.67
N ALA A 13 -4.93 4.46 -7.94
CA ALA A 13 -4.83 3.08 -8.38
C ALA A 13 -3.63 2.35 -7.75
N VAL A 14 -2.47 3.02 -7.62
CA VAL A 14 -1.29 2.45 -6.94
C VAL A 14 -1.55 2.24 -5.45
N VAL A 15 -2.18 3.20 -4.75
CA VAL A 15 -2.56 3.04 -3.34
C VAL A 15 -3.53 1.88 -3.15
N ALA A 16 -4.58 1.80 -3.98
CA ALA A 16 -5.54 0.70 -3.92
C ALA A 16 -4.87 -0.65 -4.20
N GLY A 17 -4.00 -0.72 -5.21
CA GLY A 17 -3.22 -1.92 -5.52
C GLY A 17 -2.31 -2.33 -4.35
N ALA A 18 -1.67 -1.37 -3.68
CA ALA A 18 -0.85 -1.65 -2.50
C ALA A 18 -1.68 -2.18 -1.32
N ILE A 19 -2.88 -1.65 -1.07
CA ILE A 19 -3.78 -2.13 -0.01
C ILE A 19 -4.27 -3.55 -0.32
N VAL A 20 -4.66 -3.81 -1.57
CA VAL A 20 -5.07 -5.15 -2.00
C VAL A 20 -3.90 -6.13 -1.84
N TRP A 21 -2.71 -5.75 -2.26
CA TRP A 21 -1.52 -6.60 -2.10
C TRP A 21 -1.24 -6.89 -0.63
N TRP A 22 -1.22 -5.84 0.22
CA TRP A 22 -1.08 -6.00 1.68
C TRP A 22 -2.11 -6.97 2.26
N TRP A 23 -3.39 -6.82 1.87
CA TRP A 23 -4.44 -7.72 2.34
C TRP A 23 -4.19 -9.17 1.93
N THR A 24 -3.78 -9.41 0.69
CA THR A 24 -3.44 -10.78 0.23
C THR A 24 -2.21 -11.37 0.92
N THR A 25 -1.32 -10.54 1.47
CA THR A 25 -0.13 -10.99 2.22
C THR A 25 -0.44 -11.28 3.69
N PHE A 26 -1.20 -10.41 4.35
CA PHE A 26 -1.39 -10.45 5.82
C PHE A 26 -2.80 -10.88 6.25
N GLY A 27 -3.77 -10.94 5.33
CA GLY A 27 -5.18 -11.26 5.64
C GLY A 27 -5.34 -12.61 6.32
N ASP A 28 -4.66 -13.65 5.81
CA ASP A 28 -4.67 -14.98 6.43
C ASP A 28 -3.99 -14.96 7.80
N VAL A 29 -2.88 -14.25 7.94
CA VAL A 29 -2.14 -14.10 9.21
C VAL A 29 -3.02 -13.46 10.29
N ILE A 30 -3.85 -12.48 9.91
CA ILE A 30 -4.86 -11.86 10.79
C ILE A 30 -5.98 -12.88 11.10
N ALA A 31 -6.49 -13.58 10.08
CA ALA A 31 -7.60 -14.52 10.24
C ALA A 31 -7.25 -15.71 11.16
N TYR A 32 -6.00 -16.19 11.10
CA TYR A 32 -5.49 -17.24 11.98
C TYR A 32 -4.98 -16.73 13.33
N GLY A 33 -5.03 -15.41 13.58
CA GLY A 33 -4.67 -14.81 14.87
C GLY A 33 -3.17 -14.73 15.15
N TYR A 34 -2.32 -14.86 14.13
CA TYR A 34 -0.88 -14.68 14.26
C TYR A 34 -0.47 -13.20 14.39
N LEU A 35 -1.33 -12.28 13.93
CA LEU A 35 -1.10 -10.84 13.97
C LEU A 35 -2.40 -10.10 14.29
N SER A 36 -2.35 -9.12 15.19
CA SER A 36 -3.51 -8.25 15.44
C SER A 36 -3.73 -7.28 14.28
N TRP A 37 -4.95 -6.75 14.16
CA TRP A 37 -5.27 -5.70 13.18
C TRP A 37 -4.36 -4.47 13.28
N ALA A 38 -3.96 -4.09 14.49
CA ALA A 38 -3.08 -2.94 14.71
C ALA A 38 -1.65 -3.21 14.22
N GLU A 39 -1.12 -4.40 14.49
CA GLU A 39 0.21 -4.82 14.02
C GLU A 39 0.23 -5.00 12.51
N ALA A 40 -0.81 -5.62 11.94
CA ALA A 40 -0.95 -5.74 10.50
C ALA A 40 -1.02 -4.37 9.82
N GLY A 41 -1.77 -3.43 10.40
CA GLY A 41 -1.85 -2.06 9.91
C GLY A 41 -0.50 -1.35 9.93
N ARG A 42 0.38 -1.63 10.91
CA ARG A 42 1.75 -1.13 10.89
C ARG A 42 2.55 -1.71 9.73
N CYS A 43 2.34 -2.98 9.39
CA CYS A 43 2.98 -3.63 8.25
C CYS A 43 2.57 -3.07 6.88
N LEU A 44 1.50 -2.28 6.80
CA LEU A 44 1.13 -1.54 5.60
C LEU A 44 2.05 -0.32 5.37
N VAL A 45 2.49 0.32 6.46
CA VAL A 45 3.15 1.64 6.41
C VAL A 45 4.60 1.61 6.86
N ASN A 46 5.06 0.50 7.47
CA ASN A 46 6.42 0.33 7.94
C ASN A 46 6.88 -1.13 7.86
N ASP A 47 8.16 -1.34 7.59
CA ASP A 47 8.80 -2.65 7.74
C ASP A 47 9.31 -2.83 9.18
N SER A 48 9.06 -4.00 9.75
CA SER A 48 9.54 -4.38 11.08
C SER A 48 9.74 -5.89 11.18
N ASP A 49 10.42 -6.36 12.23
CA ASP A 49 10.73 -7.78 12.43
C ASP A 49 9.46 -8.65 12.47
N ILE A 50 8.38 -8.14 13.07
CA ILE A 50 7.10 -8.87 13.12
C ILE A 50 6.47 -9.01 11.72
N CYS A 51 6.62 -8.01 10.84
CA CYS A 51 6.16 -8.07 9.46
C CYS A 51 7.00 -9.07 8.64
N ALA A 52 8.31 -9.12 8.88
CA ALA A 52 9.21 -10.08 8.24
C ALA A 52 8.89 -11.53 8.67
N LEU A 53 8.68 -11.74 9.97
CA LEU A 53 8.28 -13.04 10.53
C LEU A 53 6.94 -13.51 9.93
N SER A 54 5.96 -12.61 9.87
CA SER A 54 4.64 -12.88 9.29
C SER A 54 4.74 -13.31 7.81
N LYS A 55 5.58 -12.64 7.02
CA LYS A 55 5.84 -13.01 5.62
C LYS A 55 6.46 -14.41 5.51
N MET A 56 7.30 -14.84 6.46
CA MET A 56 7.89 -16.18 6.46
C MET A 56 6.86 -17.28 6.72
N LEU A 57 5.86 -17.02 7.58
CA LEU A 57 4.75 -17.95 7.80
C LEU A 57 3.96 -18.20 6.51
N CYS A 58 3.79 -17.18 5.67
CA CYS A 58 3.08 -17.30 4.39
C CYS A 58 3.86 -18.06 3.30
N LEU A 59 5.20 -18.05 3.33
CA LEU A 59 6.04 -18.66 2.28
C LEU A 59 5.86 -20.19 2.16
N GLY A 60 5.36 -20.86 3.20
CA GLY A 60 5.05 -22.29 3.16
C GLY A 60 3.72 -22.64 2.49
N ALA A 61 2.80 -21.68 2.38
CA ALA A 61 1.43 -21.91 1.92
C ALA A 61 1.06 -21.13 0.64
N HIS A 62 1.79 -20.05 0.32
CA HIS A 62 1.47 -19.16 -0.79
C HIS A 62 2.61 -18.99 -1.80
N PRO A 63 2.29 -18.64 -3.06
CA PRO A 63 3.28 -18.20 -4.03
C PRO A 63 4.10 -17.04 -3.47
N ARG A 64 5.41 -17.05 -3.75
CA ARG A 64 6.34 -16.04 -3.25
C ARG A 64 5.98 -14.61 -3.65
N SER A 65 5.27 -14.42 -4.76
CA SER A 65 4.76 -13.12 -5.21
C SER A 65 3.73 -12.51 -4.25
N LEU A 66 2.90 -13.33 -3.60
CA LEU A 66 1.90 -12.88 -2.64
C LEU A 66 2.53 -12.58 -1.27
N ALA A 67 3.60 -13.29 -0.89
CA ALA A 67 4.33 -13.03 0.36
C ALA A 67 5.30 -11.84 0.27
N ALA A 68 5.48 -11.27 -0.92
CA ALA A 68 6.51 -10.26 -1.18
C ALA A 68 5.97 -8.83 -1.11
N TYR A 69 5.09 -8.46 -0.17
CA TYR A 69 4.64 -7.07 -0.01
C TYR A 69 5.79 -6.11 0.34
N TRP A 70 5.78 -4.91 -0.26
CA TRP A 70 6.74 -3.82 -0.04
C TRP A 70 6.03 -2.56 0.44
N THR A 71 6.40 -2.09 1.62
CA THR A 71 5.90 -0.84 2.21
C THR A 71 6.06 0.35 1.28
N SER A 72 7.16 0.39 0.51
CA SER A 72 7.45 1.46 -0.45
C SER A 72 6.35 1.63 -1.52
N ALA A 73 5.64 0.56 -1.89
CA ALA A 73 4.57 0.64 -2.90
C ALA A 73 3.42 1.54 -2.43
N PHE A 74 3.04 1.43 -1.16
CA PHE A 74 2.02 2.29 -0.55
C PHE A 74 2.46 3.75 -0.53
N TRP A 75 3.69 4.01 -0.08
CA TRP A 75 4.24 5.37 -0.01
C TRP A 75 4.42 6.02 -1.38
N LEU A 76 4.82 5.26 -2.40
CA LEU A 76 4.90 5.76 -3.77
C LEU A 76 3.53 6.18 -4.30
N GLY A 77 2.51 5.34 -4.12
CA GLY A 77 1.14 5.69 -4.48
C GLY A 77 0.67 6.95 -3.75
N LEU A 78 0.91 7.04 -2.44
CA LEU A 78 0.51 8.17 -1.62
C LEU A 78 1.22 9.47 -2.04
N GLY A 79 2.51 9.39 -2.38
CA GLY A 79 3.27 10.52 -2.91
C GLY A 79 2.70 11.02 -4.25
N ILE A 80 2.36 10.11 -5.16
CA ILE A 80 1.75 10.45 -6.45
C ILE A 80 0.37 11.10 -6.26
N VAL A 81 -0.47 10.57 -5.36
CA VAL A 81 -1.76 11.17 -5.00
C VAL A 81 -1.57 12.58 -4.45
N SER A 82 -0.63 12.76 -3.53
CA SER A 82 -0.35 14.06 -2.90
C SER A 82 0.07 15.11 -3.93
N ILE A 83 0.96 14.74 -4.87
CA ILE A 83 1.35 15.60 -6.00
C ILE A 83 0.13 15.94 -6.87
N GLY A 84 -0.70 14.95 -7.17
CA GLY A 84 -1.94 15.14 -7.93
C GLY A 84 -2.91 16.12 -7.26
N LEU A 85 -3.08 16.03 -5.93
CA LEU A 85 -3.94 16.92 -5.16
C LEU A 85 -3.44 18.37 -5.17
N VAL A 86 -2.14 18.58 -4.90
CA VAL A 86 -1.53 19.92 -4.92
C VAL A 86 -1.63 20.54 -6.33
N ALA A 87 -1.39 19.75 -7.37
CA ALA A 87 -1.54 20.21 -8.75
C ALA A 87 -2.99 20.60 -9.09
N VAL A 88 -3.99 19.88 -8.58
CA VAL A 88 -5.41 20.23 -8.78
C VAL A 88 -5.78 21.52 -8.03
N GLN A 89 -5.30 21.69 -6.79
CA GLN A 89 -5.57 22.86 -5.96
C GLN A 89 -5.02 24.15 -6.56
N THR A 90 -3.75 24.15 -6.96
CA THR A 90 -3.10 25.32 -7.60
C THR A 90 -3.81 25.77 -8.89
N HIS A 91 -4.41 24.84 -9.64
CA HIS A 91 -5.22 25.19 -10.82
C HIS A 91 -6.57 25.81 -10.47
N SER A 92 -7.11 25.57 -9.27
CA SER A 92 -8.39 26.13 -8.82
C SER A 92 -8.27 27.58 -8.34
N GLU A 93 -7.13 27.96 -7.77
CA GLU A 93 -6.87 29.34 -7.30
C GLU A 93 -6.52 30.31 -8.44
N ALA A 94 -5.99 29.78 -9.56
CA ALA A 94 -5.56 30.57 -10.71
C ALA A 94 -6.67 30.84 -11.76
N ARG A 95 -7.90 30.40 -11.51
CA ARG A 95 -9.06 30.53 -12.41
C ARG A 95 -10.11 31.41 -11.76
#